data_AF-A0A6G1RIC1-F1
#
_entry.id   AF-A0A6G1RIC1-F1
#
_cell.length_a   1.000
_cell.length_b   1.000
_cell.length_c   1.000
_cell.angle_alpha   90.00
_cell.angle_beta   90.00
_cell.angle_gamma   90.00
#
_symmetry.space_group_name_H-M   'P 1'
#
loop_
_entity.id
_entity.type
_entity.pdbx_description
1 polymer ?
#
loop_
_entity_poly.entity_id
_entity_poly.type
_entity_poly.pdbx_seq_one_letter_code
_entity_poly.pdbx_strand_id
1 'polypeptide(L)'
;MDEYNRFVDWDKMDVTVQSQDAKELTCTEFQELKQLARQGYWAKNHSLRAKVYHRLISNIPCRTVTPDANVYRDIVVKIVGKRNSSCLPLPEFVDNSLVPTYCLNAEGIGAVRKIILCIANQFPDISFCPALPSVIALLLHYSKDEAECFEQVCRILACNDPSKRLIDQTFLAFESSCMTFG
;
A
#
# COMPACT_ATOMS: atom_id res chain seq x y z
N MET A 1 -8.95 14.46 -15.52
CA MET A 1 -7.81 13.54 -15.47
C MET A 1 -7.88 12.90 -14.08
N ASP A 2 -8.20 11.61 -13.99
CA ASP A 2 -8.50 11.02 -12.68
C ASP A 2 -7.25 11.00 -11.79
N GLU A 3 -7.48 11.41 -10.55
CA GLU A 3 -6.47 11.74 -9.53
C GLU A 3 -5.56 10.56 -9.14
N TYR A 4 -5.91 9.32 -9.53
CA TYR A 4 -5.24 8.07 -9.13
C TYR A 4 -4.62 7.29 -10.30
N ASN A 5 -4.40 7.92 -11.45
CA ASN A 5 -4.02 7.20 -12.68
C ASN A 5 -2.50 7.10 -12.92
N ARG A 6 -1.69 7.79 -12.10
CA ARG A 6 -0.27 8.03 -12.39
C ARG A 6 0.56 6.77 -12.54
N PHE A 7 0.35 5.77 -11.69
CA PHE A 7 1.18 4.57 -11.63
C PHE A 7 0.57 3.37 -12.37
N VAL A 8 -0.63 3.53 -12.94
CA VAL A 8 -1.40 2.44 -13.53
C VAL A 8 -1.17 2.38 -15.05
N ASP A 9 -0.92 1.17 -15.53
CA ASP A 9 -0.95 0.76 -16.92
C ASP A 9 -2.39 0.33 -17.27
N TRP A 10 -3.15 1.27 -17.83
CA TRP A 10 -4.57 1.08 -18.14
C TRP A 10 -4.84 0.06 -19.24
N ASP A 11 -3.84 -0.24 -20.08
CA ASP A 11 -3.97 -1.28 -21.11
C ASP A 11 -4.05 -2.68 -20.49
N LYS A 12 -3.54 -2.84 -19.25
CA LYS A 12 -3.63 -4.08 -18.47
C LYS A 12 -4.85 -4.12 -17.54
N MET A 13 -5.47 -2.98 -17.27
CA MET A 13 -6.62 -2.87 -16.38
C MET A 13 -7.90 -3.13 -17.20
N ASP A 14 -8.77 -4.04 -16.76
CA ASP A 14 -10.01 -4.36 -17.49
C ASP A 14 -10.86 -3.09 -17.71
N VAL A 15 -11.09 -2.74 -18.98
CA VAL A 15 -11.77 -1.50 -19.41
C VAL A 15 -13.25 -1.49 -19.00
N THR A 16 -13.82 -2.64 -18.62
CA THR A 16 -15.20 -2.71 -18.08
C THR A 16 -15.35 -2.15 -16.66
N VAL A 17 -14.25 -1.75 -16.02
CA VAL A 17 -14.20 -1.08 -14.70
C VAL A 17 -14.56 0.41 -14.80
N GLN A 18 -14.81 0.94 -16.00
CA GLN A 18 -15.14 2.35 -16.18
C GLN A 18 -16.65 2.61 -16.03
N SER A 19 -16.96 3.51 -15.08
CA SER A 19 -18.22 4.27 -14.94
C SER A 19 -19.50 3.46 -14.66
N GLN A 20 -19.66 3.02 -13.40
CA GLN A 20 -20.97 3.25 -12.78
C GLN A 20 -20.98 4.68 -12.22
N ASP A 21 -22.09 5.40 -12.42
CA ASP A 21 -22.31 6.78 -12.00
C ASP A 21 -21.70 7.08 -10.63
N ALA A 22 -21.21 8.31 -10.46
CA ALA A 22 -20.53 8.82 -9.28
C ALA A 22 -21.38 8.65 -8.01
N LYS A 23 -21.35 7.45 -7.42
CA LYS A 23 -21.91 7.18 -6.11
C LYS A 23 -20.96 7.79 -5.09
N GLU A 24 -21.39 8.88 -4.47
CA GLU A 24 -20.68 9.43 -3.32
C GLU A 24 -20.74 8.46 -2.14
N LEU A 25 -19.64 8.37 -1.41
CA LEU A 25 -19.56 7.61 -0.17
C LEU A 25 -20.28 8.39 0.94
N THR A 26 -21.57 8.15 1.08
CA THR A 26 -22.38 8.74 2.15
C THR A 26 -22.18 8.04 3.50
N CYS A 27 -21.79 6.76 3.47
CA CYS A 27 -21.56 5.93 4.64
C CYS A 27 -20.23 6.29 5.34
N THR A 28 -20.31 6.49 6.67
CA THR A 28 -19.15 6.81 7.51
C THR A 28 -18.80 5.74 8.53
N GLU A 29 -19.72 4.81 8.81
CA GLU A 29 -19.56 3.81 9.86
C GLU A 29 -18.77 2.58 9.40
N PHE A 30 -17.87 2.09 10.25
CA PHE A 30 -16.99 0.98 9.89
C PHE A 30 -17.73 -0.33 9.57
N GLN A 31 -18.81 -0.65 10.29
CA GLN A 31 -19.58 -1.88 10.07
C GLN A 31 -20.31 -1.86 8.71
N GLU A 32 -20.90 -0.73 8.37
CA GLU A 32 -21.55 -0.53 7.07
C GLU A 32 -20.53 -0.58 5.93
N LEU A 33 -19.37 0.11 6.07
CA LEU A 33 -18.29 0.03 5.09
C LEU A 33 -17.81 -1.41 4.90
N LYS A 34 -17.68 -2.19 5.97
CA LYS A 34 -17.31 -3.61 5.90
C LYS A 34 -18.35 -4.44 5.14
N GLN A 35 -19.65 -4.15 5.31
CA GLN A 35 -20.71 -4.83 4.58
C GLN A 35 -20.68 -4.47 3.08
N LEU A 36 -20.56 -3.19 2.74
CA LEU A 36 -20.43 -2.72 1.35
C LEU A 36 -19.20 -3.32 0.65
N ALA A 37 -18.08 -3.45 1.38
CA ALA A 37 -16.87 -4.10 0.88
C ALA A 37 -17.14 -5.55 0.47
N ARG A 38 -17.82 -6.32 1.32
CA ARG A 38 -18.17 -7.73 1.08
C ARG A 38 -19.16 -7.91 -0.08
N GLN A 39 -19.96 -6.90 -0.37
CA GLN A 39 -20.89 -6.87 -1.51
C GLN A 39 -20.22 -6.40 -2.82
N GLY A 40 -18.94 -5.99 -2.77
CA GLY A 40 -18.23 -5.51 -3.94
C GLY A 40 -18.68 -4.13 -4.43
N TYR A 41 -19.24 -3.29 -3.55
CA TYR A 41 -19.89 -2.01 -3.92
C TYR A 41 -19.02 -1.09 -4.79
N TRP A 42 -17.71 -1.06 -4.56
CA TRP A 42 -16.73 -0.26 -5.31
C TRP A 42 -15.76 -1.12 -6.13
N ALA A 43 -16.04 -2.40 -6.33
CA ALA A 43 -15.15 -3.30 -7.07
C ALA A 43 -14.90 -2.80 -8.50
N LYS A 44 -15.91 -2.17 -9.12
CA LYS A 44 -15.88 -1.62 -10.48
C LYS A 44 -15.78 -0.09 -10.52
N ASN A 45 -15.40 0.56 -9.43
CA ASN A 45 -15.24 2.02 -9.41
C ASN A 45 -13.89 2.37 -8.78
N HIS A 46 -12.90 2.59 -9.64
CA HIS A 46 -11.50 2.82 -9.25
C HIS A 46 -11.35 4.00 -8.29
N SER A 47 -11.93 5.15 -8.64
CA SER A 47 -11.87 6.38 -7.85
C SER A 47 -12.60 6.23 -6.50
N LEU A 48 -13.74 5.53 -6.47
CA LEU A 48 -14.44 5.25 -5.22
C LEU A 48 -13.62 4.33 -4.32
N ARG A 49 -13.02 3.27 -4.88
CA ARG A 49 -12.14 2.35 -4.16
C ARG A 49 -10.94 3.06 -3.56
N ALA A 50 -10.33 4.00 -4.28
CA ALA A 50 -9.25 4.83 -3.77
C ALA A 50 -9.67 5.65 -2.55
N LYS A 51 -10.82 6.34 -2.63
CA LYS A 51 -11.37 7.10 -1.49
C LYS A 51 -11.65 6.21 -0.28
N VAL A 52 -12.20 5.01 -0.48
CA VAL A 52 -12.42 4.05 0.60
C VAL A 52 -11.10 3.62 1.23
N TYR A 53 -10.11 3.26 0.42
CA TYR A 53 -8.81 2.78 0.91
C TYR A 53 -8.12 3.85 1.73
N HIS A 54 -8.05 5.08 1.20
CA HIS A 54 -7.52 6.23 1.92
C HIS A 54 -8.23 6.41 3.27
N ARG A 55 -9.57 6.36 3.28
CA ARG A 55 -10.36 6.50 4.51
C ARG A 55 -10.10 5.38 5.51
N LEU A 56 -10.14 4.12 5.09
CA LEU A 56 -9.95 2.97 5.98
C LEU A 56 -8.55 2.97 6.59
N ILE A 57 -7.53 3.24 5.78
CA ILE A 57 -6.13 3.23 6.21
C ILE A 57 -5.83 4.42 7.13
N SER A 58 -6.39 5.60 6.83
CA SER A 58 -6.26 6.79 7.68
C SER A 58 -6.90 6.63 9.06
N ASN A 59 -7.84 5.70 9.23
CA ASN A 59 -8.48 5.39 10.51
C ASN A 59 -7.81 4.21 11.26
N ILE A 60 -6.73 3.62 10.74
CA ILE A 60 -5.97 2.59 11.48
C ILE A 60 -5.39 3.24 12.74
N PRO A 61 -5.60 2.69 13.94
CA PRO A 61 -4.96 3.19 15.15
C PRO A 61 -3.46 2.88 15.08
N CYS A 62 -2.64 3.93 15.18
CA CYS A 62 -1.19 3.83 15.14
C CYS A 62 -0.57 4.49 16.36
N ARG A 63 0.71 4.22 16.60
CA ARG A 63 1.51 4.98 17.57
C ARG A 63 1.63 6.46 17.15
N THR A 64 1.76 7.36 18.12
CA THR A 64 1.79 8.82 17.92
C THR A 64 2.84 9.29 16.90
N VAL A 65 3.95 8.58 16.76
CA VAL A 65 5.08 8.94 15.87
C VAL A 65 5.14 7.99 14.67
N THR A 66 4.07 7.95 13.88
CA THR A 66 4.05 7.17 12.63
C THR A 66 4.50 8.07 11.47
N PRO A 67 5.49 7.68 10.66
CA PRO A 67 5.95 8.47 9.52
C PRO A 67 4.81 8.79 8.54
N ASP A 68 4.78 10.02 8.03
CA ASP A 68 3.75 10.54 7.13
C ASP A 68 4.32 10.85 5.73
N ALA A 69 3.48 11.41 4.86
CA ALA A 69 3.90 11.82 3.52
C ALA A 69 5.02 12.88 3.50
N ASN A 70 5.15 13.72 4.53
CA ASN A 70 6.22 14.72 4.61
C ASN A 70 7.56 14.05 4.92
N VAL A 71 7.57 13.10 5.86
CA VAL A 71 8.76 12.29 6.13
C VAL A 71 9.27 11.62 4.86
N TYR A 72 8.39 11.06 4.04
CA TYR A 72 8.78 10.49 2.74
C TYR A 72 9.53 11.48 1.85
N ARG A 73 8.94 12.67 1.65
CA ARG A 73 9.51 13.73 0.80
C ARG A 73 10.90 14.15 1.28
N ASP A 74 11.12 14.15 2.59
CA ASP A 74 12.39 14.55 3.20
C ASP A 74 13.50 13.49 3.07
N ILE A 75 13.14 12.20 3.01
CA ILE A 75 14.10 11.09 3.04
C ILE A 75 14.35 10.46 1.66
N VAL A 76 13.36 10.47 0.75
CA VAL A 76 13.44 9.71 -0.51
C VAL A 76 14.66 10.10 -1.35
N VAL A 77 14.96 11.40 -1.47
CA VAL A 77 16.11 11.88 -2.25
C VAL A 77 17.43 11.46 -1.60
N LYS A 78 17.51 11.47 -0.26
CA LYS A 78 18.70 11.07 0.49
C LYS A 78 18.96 9.58 0.39
N ILE A 79 17.90 8.78 0.49
CA ILE A 79 17.97 7.32 0.46
C ILE A 79 18.24 6.85 -0.97
N VAL A 80 17.43 7.26 -1.94
CA VAL A 80 17.53 6.77 -3.33
C VAL A 80 18.75 7.37 -4.04
N GLY A 81 19.06 8.64 -3.79
CA GLY A 81 20.13 9.36 -4.47
C GLY A 81 19.87 9.47 -5.97
N LYS A 82 20.94 9.43 -6.78
CA LYS A 82 20.88 9.50 -8.26
C LYS A 82 20.66 8.13 -8.93
N ARG A 83 20.28 7.10 -8.17
CA ARG A 83 20.16 5.72 -8.68
C ARG A 83 18.94 5.58 -9.59
N ASN A 84 19.06 4.76 -10.62
CA ASN A 84 17.93 4.43 -11.48
C ASN A 84 16.88 3.63 -10.69
N SER A 85 15.64 4.11 -10.70
CA SER A 85 14.55 3.55 -9.89
C SER A 85 14.23 2.09 -10.26
N SER A 86 14.49 1.68 -11.51
CA SER A 86 14.24 0.30 -11.98
C SER A 86 15.26 -0.73 -11.48
N CYS A 87 16.41 -0.30 -10.96
CA CYS A 87 17.52 -1.18 -10.56
C CYS A 87 17.87 -1.05 -9.06
N LEU A 88 16.95 -0.51 -8.27
CA LEU A 88 17.17 -0.39 -6.82
C LEU A 88 17.15 -1.78 -6.17
N PRO A 89 18.20 -2.16 -5.41
CA PRO A 89 18.21 -3.43 -4.69
C PRO A 89 17.13 -3.41 -3.62
N LEU A 90 16.47 -4.56 -3.42
CA LEU A 90 15.48 -4.71 -2.36
C LEU A 90 16.20 -5.10 -1.05
N PRO A 91 15.72 -4.64 0.12
CA PRO A 91 16.21 -5.09 1.41
C PRO A 91 16.01 -6.59 1.63
N GLU A 92 16.86 -7.22 2.45
CA GLU A 92 16.78 -8.65 2.72
C GLU A 92 15.47 -9.08 3.38
N PHE A 93 14.83 -8.20 4.17
CA PHE A 93 13.59 -8.56 4.87
C PHE A 93 12.43 -8.89 3.92
N VAL A 94 12.47 -8.49 2.63
CA VAL A 94 11.43 -8.92 1.68
C VAL A 94 11.65 -10.34 1.16
N ASP A 95 12.68 -11.05 1.64
CA ASP A 95 12.96 -12.46 1.35
C ASP A 95 12.99 -12.78 -0.16
N ASN A 96 13.77 -12.00 -0.92
CA ASN A 96 13.88 -12.12 -2.38
C ASN A 96 12.54 -12.03 -3.14
N SER A 97 11.47 -11.57 -2.48
CA SER A 97 10.17 -11.39 -3.12
C SER A 97 10.29 -10.41 -4.27
N LEU A 98 9.81 -10.85 -5.44
CA LEU A 98 9.74 -9.99 -6.61
C LEU A 98 8.73 -8.86 -6.37
N VAL A 99 8.99 -7.70 -6.97
CA VAL A 99 7.97 -6.65 -7.04
C VAL A 99 6.90 -7.12 -8.05
N PRO A 100 5.67 -7.44 -7.61
CA PRO A 100 4.62 -7.82 -8.54
C PRO A 100 4.26 -6.62 -9.41
N THR A 101 4.10 -6.87 -10.71
CA THR A 101 3.76 -5.82 -11.66
C THR A 101 2.29 -5.45 -11.60
N TYR A 102 1.38 -6.42 -11.39
CA TYR A 102 -0.06 -6.22 -11.51
C TYR A 102 -0.40 -5.38 -12.77
N CYS A 103 -1.08 -4.26 -12.61
CA CYS A 103 -1.32 -3.27 -13.66
C CYS A 103 -0.48 -2.00 -13.43
N LEU A 104 0.70 -2.09 -12.82
CA LEU A 104 1.61 -0.95 -12.70
C LEU A 104 2.39 -0.71 -14.00
N ASN A 105 2.60 0.56 -14.31
CA ASN A 105 3.53 0.99 -15.33
C ASN A 105 4.98 1.00 -14.80
N ALA A 106 5.95 1.32 -15.66
CA ALA A 106 7.37 1.34 -15.28
C ALA A 106 7.68 2.35 -14.15
N GLU A 107 6.96 3.48 -14.10
CA GLU A 107 7.08 4.46 -13.01
C GLU A 107 6.60 3.86 -11.68
N GLY A 108 5.44 3.17 -11.68
CA GLY A 108 4.89 2.49 -10.52
C GLY A 108 5.82 1.42 -9.96
N ILE A 109 6.44 0.61 -10.82
CA ILE A 109 7.43 -0.40 -10.39
C ILE A 109 8.64 0.28 -9.71
N GLY A 110 9.10 1.41 -10.26
CA GLY A 110 10.15 2.21 -9.64
C GLY A 110 9.74 2.78 -8.28
N ALA A 111 8.51 3.29 -8.17
CA ALA A 111 7.94 3.83 -6.94
C ALA A 111 7.89 2.77 -5.83
N VAL A 112 7.46 1.54 -6.13
CA VAL A 112 7.45 0.42 -5.16
C VAL A 112 8.83 0.25 -4.54
N ARG A 113 9.89 0.18 -5.37
CA ARG A 113 11.26 -0.02 -4.89
C ARG A 113 11.74 1.13 -4.00
N LYS A 114 11.47 2.38 -4.38
CA LYS A 114 11.81 3.55 -3.56
C LYS A 114 11.10 3.52 -2.21
N ILE A 115 9.80 3.21 -2.19
CA ILE A 115 9.00 3.14 -0.98
C ILE A 115 9.55 2.04 -0.05
N ILE A 116 9.84 0.84 -0.57
CA ILE A 116 10.44 -0.25 0.23
C ILE A 116 11.75 0.21 0.89
N LEU A 117 12.63 0.89 0.16
CA LEU A 117 13.88 1.41 0.73
C LEU A 117 13.64 2.48 1.82
N CYS A 118 12.63 3.33 1.64
CA CYS A 118 12.26 4.31 2.67
C CYS A 118 11.67 3.61 3.90
N ILE A 119 10.87 2.56 3.73
CA ILE A 119 10.37 1.73 4.84
C ILE A 119 11.52 1.09 5.60
N ALA A 120 12.51 0.51 4.90
CA ALA A 120 13.69 -0.08 5.53
C ALA A 120 14.43 0.90 6.44
N ASN A 121 14.47 2.18 6.06
CA ASN A 121 15.09 3.23 6.86
C ASN A 121 14.24 3.66 8.07
N GLN A 122 12.91 3.66 7.93
CA GLN A 122 11.98 4.18 8.95
C GLN A 122 11.48 3.10 9.92
N PHE A 123 11.60 1.82 9.55
CA PHE A 123 11.18 0.67 10.34
C PHE A 123 12.33 -0.35 10.44
N PRO A 124 13.42 -0.02 11.17
CA PRO A 124 14.58 -0.90 11.32
C PRO A 124 14.27 -2.21 12.06
N ASP A 125 13.14 -2.26 12.79
CA ASP A 125 12.70 -3.45 13.53
C ASP A 125 12.10 -4.55 12.63
N ILE A 126 11.78 -4.22 11.36
CA ILE A 126 11.28 -5.21 10.40
C ILE A 126 12.42 -6.12 9.98
N SER A 127 12.32 -7.39 10.36
CA SER A 127 13.32 -8.41 10.02
C SER A 127 12.85 -9.35 8.91
N PHE A 128 11.54 -9.46 8.67
CA PHE A 128 10.98 -10.33 7.64
C PHE A 128 9.55 -9.90 7.26
N CYS A 129 9.33 -9.51 6.01
CA CYS A 129 8.05 -9.00 5.51
C CYS A 129 7.91 -9.25 3.98
N PRO A 130 7.78 -10.52 3.54
CA PRO A 130 7.70 -10.87 2.12
C PRO A 130 6.43 -10.34 1.43
N ALA A 131 5.38 -10.04 2.19
CA ALA A 131 4.14 -9.48 1.66
C ALA A 131 4.26 -7.99 1.28
N LEU A 132 5.28 -7.28 1.78
CA LEU A 132 5.38 -5.82 1.65
C LEU A 132 5.41 -5.34 0.18
N PRO A 133 6.20 -5.94 -0.74
CA PRO A 133 6.21 -5.51 -2.14
C PRO A 133 4.83 -5.56 -2.79
N SER A 134 4.05 -6.60 -2.49
CA SER A 134 2.69 -6.80 -3.01
C SER A 134 1.71 -5.78 -2.45
N VAL A 135 1.79 -5.47 -1.15
CA VAL A 135 0.92 -4.47 -0.52
C VAL A 135 1.20 -3.07 -1.08
N ILE A 136 2.47 -2.68 -1.21
CA ILE A 136 2.85 -1.39 -1.78
C ILE A 136 2.39 -1.29 -3.24
N ALA A 137 2.63 -2.34 -4.04
CA ALA A 137 2.22 -2.37 -5.43
C ALA A 137 0.71 -2.22 -5.59
N LEU A 138 -0.10 -2.87 -4.74
CA LEU A 138 -1.55 -2.73 -4.73
C LEU A 138 -1.97 -1.29 -4.36
N LEU A 139 -1.41 -0.71 -3.30
CA LEU A 139 -1.79 0.62 -2.82
C LEU A 139 -1.43 1.73 -3.82
N LEU A 140 -0.34 1.58 -4.58
CA LEU A 140 0.03 2.53 -5.62
C LEU A 140 -1.00 2.68 -6.74
N HIS A 141 -1.83 1.66 -7.01
CA HIS A 141 -2.93 1.81 -7.97
C HIS A 141 -3.94 2.85 -7.51
N TYR A 142 -4.07 3.06 -6.20
CA TYR A 142 -5.09 3.88 -5.57
C TYR A 142 -4.51 5.09 -4.82
N SER A 143 -3.25 5.43 -5.09
CA SER A 143 -2.54 6.56 -4.47
C SER A 143 -2.28 7.66 -5.50
N LYS A 144 -2.32 8.92 -5.05
CA LYS A 144 -2.07 10.10 -5.90
C LYS A 144 -0.60 10.26 -6.24
N ASP A 145 0.26 10.00 -5.25
CA ASP A 145 1.71 10.10 -5.37
C ASP A 145 2.41 9.03 -4.51
N GLU A 146 3.74 8.97 -4.60
CA GLU A 146 4.57 8.03 -3.82
C GLU A 146 4.46 8.29 -2.31
N ALA A 147 4.25 9.55 -1.91
CA ALA A 147 4.26 9.98 -0.51
C ALA A 147 2.99 9.54 0.23
N GLU A 148 1.82 9.65 -0.42
CA GLU A 148 0.56 9.12 0.10
C GLU A 148 0.63 7.59 0.25
N CYS A 149 1.16 6.88 -0.75
CA CYS A 149 1.32 5.43 -0.66
C CYS A 149 2.25 5.05 0.51
N PHE A 150 3.37 5.77 0.67
CA PHE A 150 4.28 5.56 1.79
C PHE A 150 3.59 5.75 3.15
N GLU A 151 2.83 6.83 3.33
CA GLU A 151 2.09 7.09 4.56
C GLU A 151 1.10 5.97 4.86
N GLN A 152 0.32 5.55 3.86
CA GLN A 152 -0.64 4.45 4.01
C GLN A 152 0.03 3.15 4.45
N VAL A 153 1.19 2.83 3.87
CA VAL A 153 1.99 1.65 4.24
C VAL A 153 2.53 1.78 5.66
N CYS A 154 3.02 2.96 6.05
CA CYS A 154 3.49 3.22 7.41
C CYS A 154 2.39 3.00 8.45
N ARG A 155 1.16 3.43 8.16
CA ARG A 155 0.01 3.20 9.06
C ARG A 155 -0.34 1.71 9.20
N ILE A 156 -0.29 0.95 8.10
CA ILE A 156 -0.51 -0.50 8.13
C ILE A 156 0.55 -1.19 9.00
N LEU A 157 1.82 -0.81 8.83
CA LEU A 157 2.94 -1.37 9.60
C LEU A 157 2.92 -0.94 11.08
N ALA A 158 2.48 0.29 11.37
CA ALA A 158 2.47 0.87 12.70
C ALA A 158 1.15 0.65 13.47
N CYS A 159 0.26 -0.21 12.96
CA CYS A 159 -0.99 -0.58 13.63
C CYS A 159 -0.69 -1.11 15.04
N ASN A 160 -1.24 -0.48 16.07
CA ASN A 160 -0.99 -0.84 17.47
C ASN A 160 -2.21 -1.51 18.15
N ASP A 161 -3.24 -1.84 17.39
CA ASP A 161 -4.40 -2.58 17.87
C ASP A 161 -4.06 -4.07 18.00
N PRO A 162 -4.02 -4.64 19.22
CA PRO A 162 -3.63 -6.04 19.43
C PRO A 162 -4.65 -7.03 18.84
N SER A 163 -5.87 -6.58 18.52
CA SER A 163 -6.90 -7.41 17.88
C SER A 163 -6.74 -7.49 16.35
N LYS A 164 -5.85 -6.69 15.76
CA LYS A 164 -5.65 -6.62 14.30
C LYS A 164 -4.21 -6.97 13.94
N ARG A 165 -4.05 -8.02 13.14
CA ARG A 165 -2.78 -8.32 12.46
C ARG A 165 -2.96 -8.04 10.98
N LEU A 166 -2.32 -6.98 10.49
CA LEU A 166 -2.46 -6.53 9.11
C LEU A 166 -1.37 -7.11 8.20
N ILE A 167 -0.13 -7.10 8.66
CA ILE A 167 1.04 -7.63 7.94
C ILE A 167 2.09 -8.13 8.94
N ASP A 168 2.65 -9.31 8.66
CA ASP A 168 3.72 -9.89 9.47
C ASP A 168 5.06 -9.20 9.18
N GLN A 169 5.81 -8.88 10.23
CA GLN A 169 7.07 -8.09 10.17
C GLN A 169 8.30 -8.86 10.70
N THR A 170 8.07 -10.09 11.18
CA THR A 170 9.12 -11.00 11.65
C THR A 170 8.85 -12.40 11.13
N PHE A 171 9.92 -13.20 11.02
CA PHE A 171 9.84 -14.56 10.50
C PHE A 171 8.93 -15.42 11.39
N LEU A 172 9.05 -15.28 12.71
CA LEU A 172 8.21 -16.01 13.66
C LEU A 172 6.73 -15.65 13.51
N ALA A 173 6.40 -14.37 13.30
CA ALA A 173 5.01 -13.96 13.09
C ALA A 173 4.44 -14.60 11.81
N PHE A 174 5.21 -14.55 10.72
CA PHE A 174 4.87 -15.18 9.45
C PHE A 174 4.66 -16.69 9.58
N GLU A 175 5.62 -17.43 10.16
CA GLU A 175 5.47 -18.87 10.35
C GLU A 175 4.26 -19.21 11.23
N SER A 176 4.02 -18.43 12.29
CA SER A 176 2.85 -18.63 13.15
C SER A 176 1.52 -18.40 12.43
N SER A 177 1.46 -17.45 11.48
CA SER A 177 0.26 -17.16 10.72
C SER A 177 -0.01 -18.24 9.65
N CYS A 178 1.05 -18.82 9.07
CA CYS A 178 0.93 -19.98 8.18
C CYS A 178 0.43 -21.24 8.93
N MET A 179 0.85 -21.44 10.18
CA MET A 179 0.51 -22.63 10.96
C MET A 179 -0.88 -22.59 11.61
N THR A 180 -1.55 -21.44 11.63
CA THR A 180 -2.86 -21.29 12.29
C THR A 180 -4.04 -21.73 11.41
N PHE A 181 -3.81 -22.06 10.15
CA PHE A 181 -4.82 -22.64 9.24
C PHE A 181 -4.23 -23.67 8.26
N GLY A 182 -3.45 -24.61 8.80
CA GLY A 182 -3.12 -25.89 8.13
C GLY A 182 -4.10 -26.99 8.49
#